data_AF-A0ABD7GPW0-F1
#
_entry.id   AF-A0ABD7GPW0-F1
#
_cell.length_a   1.000
_cell.length_b   1.000
_cell.length_c   1.000
_cell.angle_alpha   90.00
_cell.angle_beta   90.00
_cell.angle_gamma   90.00
#
_symmetry.space_group_name_H-M   'P 1'
#
loop_
_entity.id
_entity.type
_entity.pdbx_description
1 polymer ?
#
loop_
_entity_poly.entity_id
_entity_poly.type
_entity_poly.pdbx_seq_one_letter_code
_entity_poly.pdbx_strand_id
1 'polypeptide(L)'
;NPICPVASQPDGEVLITDQAKEVLTHLNQVTSSRYQVSTTSLQNIRARIGEGYTVEELSLVVDYCNAKWSEDLTMAAYLRPQTLFQPSKFPGYLKSATSWLKAGRPLRVNGEWVREDGVFRSSFQNTDYSKVPAGFRGANS
;
A
#
# COMPACT_ATOMS: atom_id res chain seq x y z
N ASN A 1 -44.02 20.78 28.58
CA ASN A 1 -42.54 20.87 28.45
C ASN A 1 -42.09 19.91 27.36
N PRO A 2 -41.56 20.40 26.23
CA PRO A 2 -41.10 19.53 25.15
C PRO A 2 -39.79 18.87 25.58
N ILE A 3 -39.72 17.55 25.40
CA ILE A 3 -38.51 16.75 25.62
C ILE A 3 -37.60 17.00 24.42
N CYS A 4 -36.49 17.70 24.64
CA CYS A 4 -35.46 17.90 23.63
C CYS A 4 -34.95 16.52 23.16
N PRO A 5 -34.88 16.24 21.86
CA PRO A 5 -34.36 14.97 21.37
C PRO A 5 -32.88 14.88 21.73
N VAL A 6 -32.52 13.80 22.40
CA VAL A 6 -31.13 13.40 22.67
C VAL A 6 -30.38 13.45 21.34
N ALA A 7 -29.32 14.26 21.27
CA ALA A 7 -28.43 14.26 20.12
C ALA A 7 -27.83 12.86 19.99
N SER A 8 -28.29 12.10 19.00
CA SER A 8 -27.74 10.81 18.63
C SER A 8 -26.25 11.01 18.36
N GLN A 9 -25.41 10.51 19.27
CA GLN A 9 -23.98 10.36 19.01
C GLN A 9 -23.84 9.65 17.66
N PRO A 10 -22.96 10.10 16.75
CA PRO A 10 -22.83 9.44 15.46
C PRO A 10 -22.49 7.98 15.73
N ASP A 11 -23.39 7.07 15.34
CA ASP A 11 -23.17 5.64 15.40
C ASP A 11 -21.80 5.33 14.81
N GLY A 12 -21.01 4.47 15.45
CA GLY A 12 -19.64 4.16 14.99
C GLY A 12 -19.58 3.73 13.52
N GLU A 13 -20.70 3.21 12.99
CA GLU A 13 -20.87 2.88 11.58
C GLU A 13 -20.86 4.10 10.63
N VAL A 14 -21.36 5.26 11.07
CA VAL A 14 -21.32 6.51 10.31
C VAL A 14 -19.88 7.00 10.18
N LEU A 15 -19.12 6.98 11.29
CA LEU A 15 -17.71 7.36 11.28
C LEU A 15 -16.88 6.44 10.36
N ILE A 16 -17.07 5.11 10.47
CA ILE A 16 -16.39 4.13 9.61
C ILE A 16 -16.73 4.38 8.14
N THR A 17 -17.98 4.76 7.86
CA THR A 17 -18.41 5.10 6.50
C THR A 17 -17.72 6.34 5.96
N ASP A 18 -17.63 7.40 6.75
CA ASP A 18 -17.00 8.64 6.31
C ASP A 18 -15.48 8.47 6.13
N GLN A 19 -14.83 7.74 7.04
CA GLN A 19 -13.43 7.32 6.87
C GLN A 19 -13.24 6.46 5.61
N ALA A 20 -14.17 5.56 5.30
CA ALA A 20 -14.07 4.75 4.09
C ALA A 20 -14.22 5.58 2.81
N LYS A 21 -15.07 6.62 2.82
CA LYS A 21 -15.18 7.59 1.71
C LYS A 21 -13.90 8.41 1.55
N GLU A 22 -13.26 8.78 2.65
CA GLU A 22 -11.99 9.51 2.66
C GLU A 22 -10.89 8.70 1.96
N VAL A 23 -10.71 7.43 2.36
CA VAL A 23 -9.75 6.52 1.70
C VAL A 23 -10.07 6.33 0.21
N LEU A 24 -11.34 6.18 -0.15
CA LEU A 24 -11.73 6.05 -1.55
C LEU A 24 -11.45 7.32 -2.36
N THR A 25 -11.66 8.49 -1.75
CA THR A 25 -11.32 9.78 -2.35
C THR A 25 -9.82 9.90 -2.58
N HIS A 26 -9.00 9.53 -1.59
CA HIS A 26 -7.55 9.49 -1.71
C HIS A 26 -7.10 8.56 -2.84
N LEU A 27 -7.67 7.35 -2.91
CA LEU A 27 -7.40 6.41 -3.99
C LEU A 27 -7.71 7.00 -5.37
N ASN A 28 -8.84 7.67 -5.52
CA ASN A 28 -9.21 8.33 -6.78
C ASN A 28 -8.23 9.45 -7.14
N GLN A 29 -7.79 10.25 -6.17
CA GLN A 29 -6.83 11.33 -6.39
C GLN A 29 -5.46 10.79 -6.82
N VAL A 30 -4.95 9.78 -6.11
CA VAL A 30 -3.61 9.20 -6.35
C VAL A 30 -3.55 8.45 -7.68
N THR A 31 -4.56 7.65 -7.99
CA THR A 31 -4.60 6.82 -9.19
C THR A 31 -5.21 7.54 -10.40
N SER A 32 -5.59 8.82 -10.25
CA SER A 32 -6.37 9.58 -11.24
C SER A 32 -7.63 8.83 -11.74
N SER A 33 -8.19 8.00 -10.87
CA SER A 33 -9.37 7.17 -11.17
C SER A 33 -10.65 7.83 -10.68
N ARG A 34 -11.79 7.30 -11.13
CA ARG A 34 -13.14 7.79 -10.77
C ARG A 34 -14.00 6.65 -10.21
N TYR A 35 -13.47 5.91 -9.24
CA TYR A 35 -14.22 4.87 -8.55
C TYR A 35 -15.38 5.49 -7.78
N GLN A 36 -16.57 4.97 -8.04
CA GLN A 36 -17.79 5.39 -7.37
C GLN A 36 -17.86 4.81 -5.96
N VAL A 37 -18.56 5.53 -5.09
CA VAL A 37 -18.90 5.09 -3.74
C VAL A 37 -19.94 3.97 -3.84
N SER A 38 -19.49 2.77 -4.20
CA SER A 38 -20.35 1.58 -4.31
C SER A 38 -20.26 0.74 -3.05
N THR A 39 -21.34 0.00 -2.75
CA THR A 39 -21.40 -0.91 -1.61
C THR A 39 -20.19 -1.84 -1.57
N THR A 40 -19.81 -2.42 -2.70
CA THR A 40 -18.68 -3.36 -2.77
C THR A 40 -17.31 -2.68 -2.56
N SER A 41 -17.13 -1.44 -3.04
CA SER A 41 -15.86 -0.71 -2.85
C SER A 41 -15.69 -0.27 -1.41
N LEU A 42 -16.75 0.30 -0.83
CA LEU A 42 -16.74 0.72 0.57
C LEU A 42 -16.70 -0.47 1.53
N GLN A 43 -17.38 -1.58 1.24
CA GLN A 43 -17.43 -2.73 2.13
C GLN A 43 -16.04 -3.27 2.46
N ASN A 44 -15.14 -3.36 1.48
CA ASN A 44 -13.77 -3.81 1.72
C ASN A 44 -13.00 -2.84 2.61
N ILE A 45 -13.14 -1.53 2.37
CA ILE A 45 -12.49 -0.46 3.14
C ILE A 45 -13.03 -0.41 4.58
N ARG A 46 -14.35 -0.38 4.74
CA ARG A 46 -15.05 -0.43 6.04
C ARG A 46 -14.66 -1.68 6.83
N ALA A 47 -14.54 -2.83 6.17
CA ALA A 47 -14.10 -4.06 6.82
C ALA A 47 -12.67 -3.94 7.36
N ARG A 48 -11.74 -3.28 6.64
CA ARG A 48 -10.39 -3.03 7.18
C ARG A 48 -10.45 -2.08 8.39
N ILE A 49 -11.21 -1.00 8.31
CA ILE A 49 -11.36 -0.05 9.42
C ILE A 49 -11.96 -0.75 10.65
N GLY A 50 -12.98 -1.58 10.45
CA GLY A 50 -13.61 -2.38 11.51
C GLY A 50 -12.69 -3.45 12.12
N GLU A 51 -11.67 -3.90 11.39
CA GLU A 51 -10.61 -4.78 11.92
C GLU A 51 -9.58 -4.03 12.78
N GLY A 52 -9.63 -2.70 12.83
CA GLY A 52 -8.74 -1.86 13.62
C GLY A 52 -7.63 -1.17 12.82
N TYR A 53 -7.65 -1.25 11.49
CA TYR A 53 -6.71 -0.50 10.66
C TYR A 53 -7.12 0.97 10.53
N THR A 54 -6.14 1.85 10.50
CA THR A 54 -6.35 3.30 10.42
C THR A 54 -6.46 3.80 8.98
N VAL A 55 -7.16 4.94 8.79
CA VAL A 55 -7.24 5.61 7.48
C VAL A 55 -5.84 5.88 6.91
N GLU A 56 -4.88 6.24 7.76
CA GLU A 56 -3.49 6.49 7.38
C GLU A 56 -2.81 5.23 6.80
N GLU A 57 -3.00 4.08 7.42
CA GLU A 57 -2.47 2.79 6.93
C GLU A 57 -3.09 2.40 5.59
N LEU A 58 -4.40 2.61 5.44
CA LEU A 58 -5.09 2.35 4.18
C LEU A 58 -4.59 3.29 3.06
N SER A 59 -4.46 4.57 3.34
CA SER A 59 -3.91 5.57 2.41
C SER A 59 -2.46 5.27 2.06
N LEU A 60 -1.66 4.78 3.01
CA LEU A 60 -0.28 4.38 2.78
C LEU A 60 -0.18 3.18 1.81
N VAL A 61 -1.08 2.20 1.94
CA VAL A 61 -1.16 1.08 0.99
C VAL A 61 -1.51 1.55 -0.40
N VAL A 62 -2.42 2.52 -0.53
CA VAL A 62 -2.78 3.14 -1.82
C VAL A 62 -1.57 3.81 -2.45
N ASP A 63 -0.84 4.65 -1.71
CA ASP A 63 0.35 5.35 -2.19
C ASP A 63 1.42 4.36 -2.68
N TYR A 64 1.69 3.34 -1.87
CA TYR A 64 2.68 2.30 -2.20
C TYR A 64 2.27 1.51 -3.45
N CYS A 65 1.02 1.07 -3.53
CA CYS A 65 0.55 0.30 -4.68
C CYS A 65 0.54 1.15 -5.94
N ASN A 66 0.17 2.43 -5.86
CA ASN A 66 0.26 3.35 -6.98
C ASN A 66 1.71 3.51 -7.42
N ALA A 67 2.64 3.86 -6.52
CA ALA A 67 4.06 3.98 -6.85
C ALA A 67 4.65 2.68 -7.44
N LYS A 68 4.14 1.52 -7.00
CA LYS A 68 4.57 0.22 -7.52
C LYS A 68 3.99 -0.07 -8.90
N TRP A 69 2.72 0.19 -9.17
CA TRP A 69 2.03 -0.31 -10.36
C TRP A 69 1.67 0.75 -11.38
N SER A 70 1.81 2.05 -11.08
CA SER A 70 1.46 3.13 -12.01
C SER A 70 2.30 3.13 -13.28
N GLU A 71 3.56 2.68 -13.21
CA GLU A 71 4.46 2.56 -14.37
C GLU A 71 4.05 1.40 -15.30
N ASP A 72 3.47 0.34 -14.75
CA ASP A 72 3.10 -0.88 -15.47
C ASP A 72 1.61 -0.81 -15.86
N LEU A 73 1.29 -0.47 -17.12
CA LEU A 73 -0.10 -0.34 -17.61
C LEU A 73 -0.98 -1.57 -17.32
N THR A 74 -0.40 -2.77 -17.36
CA THR A 74 -1.09 -4.02 -17.05
C THR A 74 -1.42 -4.13 -15.56
N MET A 75 -0.52 -3.70 -14.69
CA MET A 75 -0.69 -3.74 -13.24
C MET A 75 -1.56 -2.58 -12.74
N ALA A 76 -1.51 -1.42 -13.39
CA ALA A 76 -2.36 -0.27 -13.10
C ALA A 76 -3.86 -0.62 -13.19
N ALA A 77 -4.25 -1.55 -14.08
CA ALA A 77 -5.63 -2.05 -14.17
C ALA A 77 -6.13 -2.74 -12.89
N TYR A 78 -5.22 -3.18 -12.02
CA TYR A 78 -5.49 -3.81 -10.73
C TYR A 78 -5.45 -2.83 -9.55
N LEU A 79 -5.28 -1.52 -9.77
CA LEU A 79 -5.39 -0.49 -8.72
C LEU A 79 -6.86 -0.19 -8.39
N ARG A 80 -7.58 -1.20 -7.88
CA ARG A 80 -9.00 -1.14 -7.53
C ARG A 80 -9.18 -1.29 -6.02
N PRO A 81 -10.22 -0.69 -5.42
CA PRO A 81 -10.52 -0.91 -4.00
C PRO A 81 -10.66 -2.39 -3.62
N GLN A 82 -11.30 -3.19 -4.49
CA GLN A 82 -11.53 -4.62 -4.26
C GLN A 82 -10.25 -5.45 -4.21
N THR A 83 -9.23 -5.09 -4.98
CA THR A 83 -7.95 -5.82 -5.07
C THR A 83 -6.99 -5.37 -3.98
N LEU A 84 -6.96 -4.07 -3.68
CA LEU A 84 -6.07 -3.48 -2.67
C LEU A 84 -6.52 -3.81 -1.25
N PHE A 85 -7.82 -3.69 -0.97
CA PHE A 85 -8.38 -3.90 0.37
C PHE A 85 -8.93 -5.31 0.57
N GLN A 86 -8.47 -6.28 -0.23
CA GLN A 86 -8.83 -7.68 -0.05
C GLN A 86 -8.27 -8.20 1.29
N PRO A 87 -9.07 -8.86 2.14
CA PRO A 87 -8.64 -9.28 3.48
C PRO A 87 -7.37 -10.12 3.50
N SER A 88 -7.20 -11.00 2.51
CA SER A 88 -6.07 -11.92 2.40
C SER A 88 -4.76 -11.26 1.92
N LYS A 89 -4.84 -10.09 1.26
CA LYS A 89 -3.67 -9.42 0.66
C LYS A 89 -3.28 -8.15 1.40
N PHE A 90 -4.26 -7.46 2.00
CA PHE A 90 -4.07 -6.18 2.66
C PHE A 90 -2.93 -6.18 3.71
N PRO A 91 -2.83 -7.15 4.65
CA PRO A 91 -1.73 -7.14 5.62
C PRO A 91 -0.34 -7.22 4.97
N GLY A 92 -0.22 -7.94 3.85
CA GLY A 92 1.02 -8.04 3.08
C GLY A 92 1.37 -6.72 2.38
N TYR A 93 0.37 -6.03 1.83
CA TYR A 93 0.56 -4.70 1.26
C TYR A 93 0.94 -3.69 2.33
N LEU A 94 0.26 -3.70 3.49
CA LEU A 94 0.57 -2.82 4.60
C LEU A 94 2.01 -2.99 5.07
N LYS A 95 2.46 -4.22 5.31
CA LYS A 95 3.86 -4.50 5.69
C LYS A 95 4.87 -3.95 4.67
N SER A 96 4.57 -4.10 3.39
CA SER A 96 5.43 -3.60 2.30
C SER A 96 5.41 -2.07 2.25
N ALA A 97 4.23 -1.46 2.41
CA ALA A 97 4.01 -0.03 2.40
C ALA A 97 4.68 0.66 3.61
N THR A 98 4.62 0.05 4.80
CA THR A 98 5.37 0.50 5.98
C THR A 98 6.89 0.45 5.74
N SER A 99 7.38 -0.59 5.06
CA SER A 99 8.80 -0.71 4.74
C SER A 99 9.24 0.33 3.70
N TRP A 100 8.38 0.60 2.72
CA TRP A 100 8.55 1.66 1.72
C TRP A 100 8.53 3.06 2.35
N LEU A 101 7.64 3.31 3.31
CA LEU A 101 7.60 4.54 4.10
C LEU A 101 8.90 4.75 4.90
N LYS A 102 9.36 3.70 5.60
CA LYS A 102 10.62 3.72 6.35
C LYS A 102 11.85 3.95 5.46
N ALA A 103 11.76 3.58 4.18
CA ALA A 103 12.81 3.81 3.19
C ALA A 103 12.77 5.21 2.57
N GLY A 104 11.88 6.11 3.03
CA GLY A 104 11.77 7.47 2.51
C GLY A 104 10.90 7.59 1.25
N ARG A 105 10.01 6.63 1.00
CA ARG A 105 9.14 6.59 -0.19
C ARG A 105 9.94 6.66 -1.51
N PRO A 106 10.88 5.73 -1.74
CA PRO A 106 11.66 5.72 -2.98
C PRO A 106 10.75 5.68 -4.20
N LEU A 107 11.12 6.40 -5.25
CA LEU A 107 10.44 6.34 -6.53
C LEU A 107 10.81 5.04 -7.23
N ARG A 108 9.83 4.41 -7.90
CA ARG A 108 10.14 3.32 -8.82
C ARG A 108 10.57 3.95 -10.14
N VAL A 109 11.72 3.55 -10.67
CA VAL A 109 12.24 3.99 -11.98
C VAL A 109 12.80 2.76 -12.68
N ASN A 110 12.36 2.50 -13.92
CA ASN A 110 12.75 1.30 -14.69
C ASN A 110 12.52 -0.02 -13.93
N GLY A 111 11.48 -0.07 -13.09
CA GLY A 111 11.13 -1.26 -12.32
C GLY A 111 11.87 -1.44 -10.99
N GLU A 112 12.87 -0.62 -10.67
CA GLU A 112 13.62 -0.66 -9.42
C GLU A 112 13.27 0.51 -8.48
N TRP A 113 13.32 0.29 -7.17
CA TRP A 113 13.11 1.35 -6.17
C TRP A 113 14.39 2.17 -5.99
N VAL A 114 14.38 3.44 -6.41
CA VAL A 114 15.50 4.37 -6.31
C VAL A 114 15.32 5.23 -5.06
N ARG A 115 16.27 5.15 -4.13
CA ARG A 115 16.33 6.04 -2.96
C ARG A 115 17.05 7.33 -3.37
N GLU A 116 16.50 8.50 -3.01
CA GLU A 116 17.12 9.80 -3.27
C GLU A 116 18.41 10.04 -2.45
N ASP A 117 18.57 9.35 -1.31
CA ASP A 117 19.82 9.36 -0.55
C ASP A 117 20.92 8.68 -1.36
N GLY A 118 21.73 9.50 -2.04
CA GLY A 118 22.71 9.12 -3.05
C GLY A 118 23.87 8.19 -2.64
N VAL A 119 23.74 7.32 -1.63
CA VAL A 119 24.82 6.43 -1.17
C VAL A 119 24.31 5.08 -0.65
N PHE A 120 23.64 4.28 -1.46
CA PHE A 120 23.86 2.82 -1.49
C PHE A 120 23.13 2.21 -2.69
N ARG A 121 23.71 2.31 -3.89
CA ARG A 121 23.38 1.33 -4.92
C ARG A 121 23.93 0.01 -4.39
N SER A 122 23.08 -0.95 -4.02
CA SER A 122 23.52 -2.33 -3.86
C SER A 122 23.87 -2.85 -5.26
N SER A 123 24.99 -2.40 -5.80
CA SER A 123 25.53 -2.88 -7.05
C SER A 123 26.10 -4.26 -6.78
N PHE A 124 25.35 -5.30 -7.09
CA PHE A 124 25.91 -6.64 -7.31
C PHE A 124 26.89 -6.67 -8.51
N GLN A 125 27.24 -5.51 -9.09
CA GLN A 125 28.21 -5.34 -10.17
C GLN A 125 29.69 -5.36 -9.73
N ASN A 126 29.99 -5.49 -8.42
CA ASN A 126 31.38 -5.60 -7.96
C ASN A 126 31.67 -6.89 -7.17
N THR A 127 30.99 -7.98 -7.50
CA THR A 127 31.47 -9.31 -7.09
C THR A 127 32.50 -9.78 -8.11
N ASP A 128 33.77 -9.54 -7.81
CA ASP A 128 34.89 -10.12 -8.55
C ASP A 128 34.94 -11.64 -8.26
N TYR A 129 34.28 -12.43 -9.12
CA TYR A 129 34.31 -13.89 -9.09
C TYR A 129 35.67 -14.49 -9.49
N SER A 130 36.69 -13.68 -9.78
CA SER A 130 38.05 -14.19 -10.09
C SER A 130 38.79 -14.69 -8.84
N LYS A 131 38.34 -14.32 -7.64
CA LYS A 131 38.94 -14.77 -6.38
C LYS A 131 38.07 -15.83 -5.71
N VAL A 132 38.26 -17.08 -6.11
CA VAL A 132 37.83 -18.23 -5.31
C VAL A 132 38.55 -18.16 -3.96
N PRO A 133 37.84 -18.05 -2.82
CA PRO A 133 38.48 -18.08 -1.51
C PRO A 133 39.13 -19.45 -1.29
N ALA A 134 40.39 -19.47 -0.86
CA ALA A 134 41.09 -20.70 -0.51
C ALA A 134 40.34 -21.40 0.63
N GLY A 135 39.59 -22.45 0.30
CA GLY A 135 38.73 -23.18 1.24
C GLY A 135 37.52 -23.87 0.62
N PHE A 136 37.12 -23.49 -0.60
CA PHE A 136 36.08 -24.22 -1.33
C PHE A 136 36.68 -25.49 -1.96
N ARG A 137 36.76 -26.59 -1.19
CA ARG A 137 37.03 -27.92 -1.76
C ARG A 137 35.84 -28.32 -2.62
N GLY A 138 35.97 -28.10 -3.94
CA GLY A 138 35.22 -28.88 -4.92
C GLY A 138 35.54 -30.35 -4.68
N ALA A 139 34.54 -31.12 -4.25
CA ALA A 139 34.61 -32.56 -4.27
C ALA A 139 34.62 -32.99 -5.74
N ASN A 140 35.78 -33.38 -6.22
CA ASN A 140 35.95 -34.13 -7.45
C ASN A 140 35.80 -35.61 -7.10
N SER A 141 34.84 -36.28 -7.72
CA SER A 141 34.83 -37.72 -7.99
C SER A 141 34.03 -37.95 -9.27
#